data_AF-A0A1J3E1I6-F1
#
_entry.id   AF-A0A1J3E1I6-F1
#
_cell.length_a   1.000
_cell.length_b   1.000
_cell.length_c   1.000
_cell.angle_alpha   90.00
_cell.angle_beta   90.00
_cell.angle_gamma   90.00
#
_symmetry.space_group_name_H-M   'P 1'
#
loop_
_entity.id
_entity.type
_entity.pdbx_description
1 polymer ?
#
loop_
_entity_poly.entity_id
_entity_poly.type
_entity_poly.pdbx_seq_one_letter_code
_entity_poly.pdbx_strand_id
1 'polypeptide(L)'
;WFWSPDGWASPFRSADRLFGTGAIDFAGSGVVHMVGGIAGLWGALIEGPRIGRFEKDGGAITLRGHSASLVVLGTFLLWFGWFGFNPGSFTKILVTYDSGSNYGQWS
;
A
#
# COMPACT_ATOMS: atom_id res chain seq x y z
N TRP A 1 -3.13 -4.96 -13.15
CA TRP A 1 -3.67 -3.78 -13.84
C TRP A 1 -2.76 -2.56 -13.76
N PHE A 2 -2.18 -2.24 -12.59
CA PHE A 2 -1.36 -1.04 -12.42
C PHE A 2 0.11 -1.29 -12.79
N TRP A 3 0.72 -2.41 -12.37
CA TRP A 3 2.15 -2.67 -12.55
C TRP A 3 2.54 -3.50 -13.79
N SER A 4 1.57 -4.08 -14.49
CA SER A 4 1.86 -4.81 -15.73
C SER A 4 1.97 -3.82 -16.89
N PRO A 5 2.94 -3.96 -17.82
CA PRO A 5 3.02 -3.14 -19.03
C PRO A 5 1.73 -3.14 -19.87
N ASP A 6 1.01 -4.27 -19.88
CA ASP A 6 -0.22 -4.45 -20.65
C ASP A 6 -1.49 -4.10 -19.86
N GLY A 7 -1.35 -3.74 -18.57
CA GLY A 7 -2.48 -3.44 -17.70
C GLY A 7 -3.22 -2.17 -18.13
N TRP A 8 -4.56 -2.17 -18.10
CA TRP A 8 -5.39 -1.04 -18.56
C TRP A 8 -5.14 0.28 -17.81
N ALA A 9 -4.75 0.22 -16.54
CA ALA A 9 -4.45 1.38 -15.70
C ALA A 9 -2.95 1.70 -15.63
N SER A 10 -2.10 0.93 -16.32
CA SER A 10 -0.65 1.03 -16.15
C SER A 10 -0.08 2.32 -16.76
N PRO A 11 0.82 3.03 -16.03
CA PRO A 11 1.54 4.16 -16.58
C PRO A 11 2.62 3.73 -17.57
N PHE A 12 3.00 2.44 -17.56
CA PHE A 12 4.03 1.88 -18.44
C PHE A 12 3.50 1.45 -19.82
N ARG A 13 2.20 1.59 -20.10
CA ARG A 13 1.64 1.34 -21.43
C ARG A 13 2.31 2.25 -22.47
N SER A 14 2.51 1.73 -23.67
CA SER A 14 3.04 2.46 -24.82
C SER A 14 2.01 3.36 -25.51
N ALA A 15 0.71 3.01 -25.43
CA ALA A 15 -0.40 3.77 -25.99
C ALA A 15 -1.66 3.67 -25.10
N ASP A 16 -2.59 4.59 -25.28
CA ASP A 16 -3.92 4.62 -24.65
C ASP A 16 -3.88 4.47 -23.12
N ARG A 17 -3.07 5.31 -22.47
CA ARG A 17 -3.00 5.35 -21.01
C ARG A 17 -4.32 5.86 -20.43
N LEU A 18 -4.74 5.27 -19.31
CA LEU A 18 -5.90 5.75 -18.56
C LEU A 18 -5.73 7.25 -18.22
N PHE A 19 -6.67 8.09 -18.64
CA PHE A 19 -6.61 9.56 -18.51
C PHE A 19 -5.34 10.20 -19.10
N GLY A 20 -4.66 9.55 -20.05
CA GLY A 20 -3.44 10.03 -20.70
C GLY A 20 -2.15 9.74 -19.93
N THR A 21 -2.21 9.38 -18.65
CA THR A 21 -1.03 9.17 -17.79
C THR A 21 -0.91 7.77 -17.20
N GLY A 22 -2.02 7.07 -17.00
CA GLY A 22 -2.07 5.87 -16.18
C GLY A 22 -2.09 6.20 -14.67
N ALA A 23 -2.16 5.16 -13.86
CA ALA A 23 -2.17 5.25 -12.40
C ALA A 23 -0.80 4.88 -11.83
N ILE A 24 -0.15 5.83 -11.14
CA ILE A 24 1.15 5.61 -10.52
C ILE A 24 0.94 5.08 -9.11
N ASP A 25 1.48 3.89 -8.85
CA ASP A 25 1.56 3.29 -7.53
C ASP A 25 2.97 2.75 -7.35
N PHE A 26 3.80 3.43 -6.55
CA PHE A 26 5.23 3.13 -6.48
C PHE A 26 5.50 1.78 -5.78
N ALA A 27 4.96 1.60 -4.59
CA ALA A 27 5.22 0.44 -3.75
C ALA A 27 3.94 -0.30 -3.32
N GLY A 28 2.73 0.13 -3.71
CA GLY A 28 1.51 -0.64 -3.52
C GLY A 28 0.49 0.01 -2.60
N SER A 29 0.40 1.34 -2.54
CA SER A 29 -0.67 2.02 -1.78
C SER A 29 -2.06 1.61 -2.27
N GLY A 30 -2.22 1.47 -3.59
CA GLY A 30 -3.41 0.94 -4.23
C GLY A 30 -3.41 -0.59 -4.25
N VAL A 31 -2.40 -1.18 -4.89
CA VAL A 31 -2.37 -2.61 -5.22
C VAL A 31 -2.30 -3.51 -3.98
N VAL A 32 -1.63 -3.06 -2.90
CA VAL A 32 -1.47 -3.83 -1.66
C VAL A 32 -2.40 -3.30 -0.58
N HIS A 33 -2.27 -2.02 -0.20
CA HIS A 33 -2.96 -1.49 0.99
C HIS A 33 -4.45 -1.22 0.77
N MET A 34 -4.83 -0.55 -0.31
CA MET A 34 -6.25 -0.29 -0.61
C MET A 34 -7.00 -1.59 -0.90
N VAL A 35 -6.43 -2.48 -1.73
CA VAL A 35 -7.06 -3.79 -2.03
C VAL A 35 -7.23 -4.60 -0.75
N GLY A 36 -6.17 -4.74 0.07
CA GLY A 36 -6.25 -5.44 1.35
C GLY A 36 -7.24 -4.80 2.33
N GLY A 37 -7.29 -3.47 2.39
CA GLY A 37 -8.22 -2.72 3.23
C GLY A 37 -9.68 -2.89 2.82
N ILE A 38 -9.98 -2.82 1.52
CA ILE A 38 -11.33 -3.05 0.99
C ILE A 38 -11.75 -4.51 1.20
N ALA A 39 -10.86 -5.46 0.96
CA ALA A 39 -11.13 -6.88 1.23
C ALA A 39 -11.41 -7.12 2.73
N GLY A 40 -10.62 -6.51 3.61
CA GLY A 40 -10.83 -6.57 5.06
C GLY A 40 -12.14 -5.92 5.51
N LEU A 41 -12.52 -4.79 4.89
CA LEU A 41 -13.81 -4.13 5.14
C LEU A 41 -14.98 -5.03 4.75
N TRP A 42 -14.95 -5.59 3.54
CA TRP A 42 -16.00 -6.51 3.10
C TRP A 42 -16.06 -7.77 3.95
N GLY A 43 -14.90 -8.34 4.33
CA GLY A 43 -14.85 -9.46 5.25
C GLY A 43 -15.50 -9.14 6.60
N ALA A 44 -15.18 -7.99 7.19
CA ALA A 44 -15.79 -7.54 8.44
C ALA A 44 -17.30 -7.25 8.32
N LEU A 45 -17.75 -6.75 7.17
CA LEU A 45 -19.16 -6.49 6.92
C LEU A 45 -19.97 -7.78 6.75
N ILE A 46 -19.42 -8.76 6.05
CA ILE A 46 -20.05 -10.07 5.82
C ILE A 46 -20.12 -10.89 7.12
N GLU A 47 -19.02 -10.95 7.87
CA GLU A 47 -18.98 -11.68 9.15
C GLU A 47 -19.81 -10.98 10.23
N GLY A 48 -19.87 -9.65 10.18
CA GLY A 48 -20.56 -8.83 11.15
C GLY A 48 -19.72 -8.53 12.40
N PRO A 49 -20.30 -7.79 13.36
CA PRO A 49 -19.59 -7.35 14.55
C PRO A 49 -19.36 -8.49 15.55
N ARG A 50 -18.20 -8.45 16.20
CA ARG A 50 -17.90 -9.33 17.36
C ARG A 50 -18.96 -9.16 18.45
N ILE A 51 -19.31 -10.25 19.13
CA ILE A 51 -20.23 -10.22 20.28
C ILE A 51 -19.71 -9.23 21.34
N GLY A 52 -20.57 -8.34 21.81
CA GLY A 52 -20.20 -7.30 22.78
C GLY A 52 -19.36 -6.15 22.20
N ARG A 53 -19.24 -6.03 20.87
CA ARG A 53 -18.59 -4.86 20.23
C ARG A 53 -19.44 -3.60 20.32
N PHE A 54 -20.77 -3.72 20.26
CA PHE A 54 -21.71 -2.62 20.27
C PHE A 54 -22.77 -2.82 21.36
N GLU A 55 -23.15 -1.73 22.03
CA GLU A 55 -24.28 -1.67 22.96
C GLU A 55 -25.62 -1.74 22.21
N LYS A 56 -26.71 -1.95 22.96
CA LYS A 56 -28.07 -2.05 22.38
C LYS A 56 -28.52 -0.76 21.70
N ASP A 57 -27.97 0.39 22.13
CA ASP A 57 -28.21 1.71 21.54
C ASP A 57 -27.25 2.05 20.39
N GLY A 58 -26.33 1.13 20.05
CA GLY A 58 -25.32 1.31 19.00
C GLY A 58 -23.99 1.90 19.48
N GLY A 59 -23.83 2.19 20.78
CA GLY A 59 -22.56 2.66 21.34
C GLY A 59 -21.40 1.67 21.12
N ALA A 60 -20.22 2.16 20.71
CA ALA A 60 -19.06 1.32 20.48
C ALA A 60 -18.32 1.01 21.80
N ILE A 61 -18.13 -0.28 22.11
CA ILE A 61 -17.38 -0.73 23.28
C ILE A 61 -15.92 -0.98 22.89
N THR A 62 -14.99 -0.38 23.64
CA THR A 62 -13.54 -0.59 23.45
C THR A 62 -13.14 -2.00 23.88
N LEU A 63 -12.67 -2.80 22.92
CA LEU A 63 -12.10 -4.11 23.19
C LEU A 63 -10.62 -3.95 23.55
N ARG A 64 -10.21 -4.42 24.73
CA ARG A 64 -8.83 -4.27 25.21
C ARG A 64 -7.89 -5.19 24.44
N GLY A 65 -6.72 -4.66 24.06
CA GLY A 65 -5.66 -5.45 23.44
C GLY A 65 -5.13 -6.54 24.39
N HIS A 66 -4.73 -7.67 23.82
CA HIS A 66 -4.28 -8.83 24.60
C HIS A 66 -2.83 -8.71 25.09
N SER A 67 -1.94 -8.08 24.31
CA SER A 67 -0.53 -7.90 24.67
C SER A 67 0.07 -6.67 23.99
N ALA A 68 0.50 -5.68 24.79
CA ALA A 68 1.16 -4.47 24.27
C ALA A 68 2.55 -4.79 23.70
N SER A 69 3.30 -5.69 24.34
CA SER A 69 4.66 -6.05 23.88
C SER A 69 4.65 -6.69 22.49
N LEU A 70 3.66 -7.54 22.19
CA LEU A 70 3.52 -8.14 20.86
C LEU A 70 3.10 -7.11 19.80
N VAL A 71 2.27 -6.12 20.17
CA VAL A 71 1.91 -5.02 19.26
C VAL A 71 3.15 -4.20 18.91
N VAL A 72 3.99 -3.86 19.90
CA VAL A 72 5.23 -3.11 19.66
C VAL A 72 6.22 -3.92 18.82
N LEU A 73 6.41 -5.20 19.13
CA LEU A 73 7.27 -6.09 18.34
C LEU A 73 6.78 -6.20 16.88
N GLY A 74 5.49 -6.45 16.68
CA GLY A 74 4.89 -6.52 15.35
C GLY A 74 5.03 -5.21 14.58
N THR A 75 4.80 -4.07 15.24
CA THR A 75 4.98 -2.74 14.64
C THR A 75 6.44 -2.52 14.23
N PHE A 76 7.39 -2.91 15.06
CA PHE A 76 8.81 -2.79 14.75
C PHE A 76 9.19 -3.66 13.54
N LEU A 77 8.70 -4.90 13.47
CA LEU A 77 8.92 -5.77 12.31
C LEU A 77 8.31 -5.21 11.02
N LEU A 78 7.09 -4.67 11.09
CA LEU A 78 6.45 -4.01 9.95
C LEU A 78 7.24 -2.79 9.50
N TRP A 79 7.68 -1.94 10.44
CA TRP A 79 8.46 -0.75 10.13
C TRP A 79 9.83 -1.11 9.53
N PHE A 80 10.54 -2.07 10.11
CA PHE A 80 11.79 -2.58 9.57
C PHE A 80 11.61 -3.17 8.16
N GLY A 81 10.59 -4.02 7.98
CA GLY A 81 10.25 -4.59 6.67
C GLY A 81 9.86 -3.54 5.64
N TRP A 82 9.31 -2.40 6.07
CA TRP A 82 8.94 -1.29 5.19
C TRP A 82 10.15 -0.66 4.48
N PHE A 83 11.34 -0.72 5.10
CA PHE A 83 12.59 -0.34 4.46
C PHE A 83 13.03 -1.32 3.37
N GLY A 84 12.53 -2.55 3.34
CA GLY A 84 12.67 -3.43 2.17
C GLY A 84 11.59 -3.16 1.13
N PHE A 85 10.34 -2.98 1.58
CA PHE A 85 9.17 -2.85 0.73
C PHE A 85 9.21 -1.61 -0.17
N ASN A 86 9.45 -0.42 0.40
CA ASN A 86 9.43 0.84 -0.36
C ASN A 86 10.63 0.96 -1.31
N PRO A 87 11.90 1.05 -0.84
CA PRO A 87 13.02 1.23 -1.76
C PRO A 87 13.30 -0.03 -2.60
N GLY A 88 12.94 -1.23 -2.14
CA GLY A 88 13.01 -2.44 -2.96
C GLY A 88 12.03 -2.46 -4.13
N SER A 89 11.08 -1.52 -4.19
CA SER A 89 10.23 -1.32 -5.37
C SER A 89 10.98 -0.62 -6.51
N PHE A 90 12.18 -0.08 -6.28
CA PHE A 90 13.10 0.26 -7.36
C PHE A 90 13.71 -1.00 -7.98
N THR A 91 13.81 -1.02 -9.31
CA THR A 91 14.47 -2.10 -10.07
C THR A 91 15.95 -1.84 -10.32
N LYS A 92 16.51 -0.80 -9.68
CA LYS A 92 17.89 -0.33 -9.86
C LYS A 92 18.50 0.04 -8.52
N ILE A 93 19.77 -0.29 -8.33
CA ILE A 93 20.55 0.05 -7.11
C ILE A 93 21.42 1.28 -7.35
N LEU A 94 21.86 1.49 -8.60
CA LEU A 94 22.66 2.63 -9.02
C LEU A 94 22.18 3.10 -10.39
N VAL A 95 22.05 4.43 -10.53
CA VAL A 95 21.85 5.10 -11.82
C VAL A 95 23.03 6.05 -11.99
N THR A 96 23.85 5.81 -13.01
CA THR A 96 24.98 6.69 -13.34
C THR A 96 24.47 7.90 -14.12
N TYR A 97 24.90 9.10 -13.73
CA TYR A 97 24.66 10.30 -14.53
C TYR A 97 25.64 10.32 -15.71
N ASP A 98 25.13 10.57 -16.90
CA ASP A 98 25.98 10.98 -18.02
C ASP A 98 26.54 12.38 -17.73
N SER A 99 27.78 12.63 -18.18
CA SER A 99 28.43 13.93 -18.00
C SER A 99 27.75 15.01 -18.84
N GLY A 100 26.79 15.73 -18.24
CA GLY A 100 26.08 16.89 -18.80
C GLY A 100 25.85 17.99 -17.75
N SER A 101 25.56 19.22 -18.18
CA SER A 101 25.48 20.40 -17.30
C SER A 101 24.20 20.50 -16.45
N ASN A 102 23.41 19.44 -16.38
CA ASN A 102 22.12 19.48 -15.70
C ASN A 102 22.27 18.91 -14.28
N TYR A 103 22.56 19.81 -13.35
CA TYR A 103 22.52 19.50 -11.93
C TYR A 103 21.06 19.18 -11.51
N GLY A 104 20.78 17.90 -11.22
CA GLY A 104 19.53 17.47 -10.60
C GLY A 104 18.43 16.95 -11.53
N GLN A 105 18.75 16.28 -12.64
CA GLN A 105 17.70 15.72 -13.52
C GLN A 105 17.05 14.44 -12.95
N TRP A 106 15.87 14.63 -12.39
CA TRP A 106 14.90 13.59 -12.04
C TRP A 106 14.11 13.18 -13.30
N SER A 107 14.58 12.15 -13.99
CA SER A 107 13.76 11.30 -14.87
C SER A 107 14.45 9.97 -15.12
#